data_AF-A0A2E8BF08-F1
#
_entry.id   AF-A0A2E8BF08-F1
#
_cell.length_a   1.000
_cell.length_b   1.000
_cell.length_c   1.000
_cell.angle_alpha   90.00
_cell.angle_beta   90.00
_cell.angle_gamma   90.00
#
_symmetry.space_group_name_H-M   'P 1'
#
loop_
_entity.id
_entity.type
_entity.pdbx_description
1 polymer ?
#
loop_
_entity_poly.entity_id
_entity_poly.type
_entity_poly.pdbx_seq_one_letter_code
_entity_poly.pdbx_strand_id
1 'polypeptide(L)'
;MSIPLDDIPNWVDLPPWVHPDLLEDVSLAVLLAAVIAAALVLRFVRKVAVRVLVVTALLAFAIGLWDQRAQLQSCTDDCQCELFGQVVHIPANKNPLCQGA
;
A
#
# COMPACT_ATOMS: atom_id res chain seq x y z
N MET A 1 -44.87 32.03 21.15
CA MET A 1 -43.59 32.54 21.65
C MET A 1 -42.70 32.78 20.44
N SER A 2 -42.78 33.96 19.84
CA SER A 2 -41.99 34.34 18.66
C SER A 2 -40.72 35.04 19.14
N ILE A 3 -39.57 34.47 18.83
CA ILE A 3 -38.27 35.07 19.15
C ILE A 3 -38.09 36.28 18.22
N PRO A 4 -37.94 37.51 18.73
CA PRO A 4 -37.68 38.68 17.90
C PRO A 4 -36.29 38.54 17.24
N LEU A 5 -36.23 38.68 15.93
CA LEU A 5 -34.99 38.59 15.13
C LEU A 5 -34.08 39.83 15.29
N ASP A 6 -34.51 40.84 16.05
CA ASP A 6 -33.78 42.09 16.28
C ASP A 6 -32.66 41.99 17.33
N ASP A 7 -32.55 40.85 18.02
CA ASP A 7 -31.58 40.61 19.11
C ASP A 7 -30.44 39.67 18.69
N ILE A 8 -30.16 39.57 17.39
CA ILE A 8 -28.95 38.89 16.91
C ILE A 8 -27.79 39.89 17.11
N PRO A 9 -26.83 39.63 18.02
CA PRO A 9 -25.71 40.54 18.23
C PRO A 9 -24.95 40.69 16.92
N ASN A 10 -24.77 41.93 16.44
CA ASN A 10 -23.95 42.23 15.27
C ASN A 10 -22.58 41.56 15.44
N TRP A 11 -22.22 40.75 14.45
CA TRP A 11 -21.10 39.82 14.55
C TRP A 11 -19.82 40.60 14.76
N VAL A 12 -19.11 40.27 15.85
CA VAL A 12 -17.70 40.55 16.16
C VAL A 12 -17.06 41.52 15.17
N ASP A 13 -17.01 42.81 15.53
CA ASP A 13 -16.17 43.76 14.82
C ASP A 13 -14.76 43.19 14.74
N LEU A 14 -14.24 43.07 13.51
CA LEU A 14 -12.89 42.57 13.30
C LEU A 14 -11.94 43.45 14.13
N PRO A 15 -10.98 42.84 14.85
CA PRO A 15 -9.99 43.60 15.57
C PRO A 15 -9.35 44.65 14.64
N PRO A 16 -8.99 45.84 15.12
CA PRO A 16 -8.52 46.94 14.26
C PRO A 16 -7.23 46.62 13.49
N TRP A 17 -6.53 45.54 13.85
CA TRP A 17 -5.36 45.00 13.17
C TRP A 17 -5.68 44.00 12.03
N VAL A 18 -6.94 43.58 11.89
CA VAL A 18 -7.41 42.66 10.86
C VAL A 18 -8.16 43.45 9.79
N HIS A 19 -7.46 43.77 8.70
CA HIS A 19 -8.08 44.39 7.53
C HIS A 19 -8.61 43.32 6.57
N PRO A 20 -9.80 43.50 5.98
CA PRO A 20 -10.46 42.51 5.11
C PRO A 20 -9.59 42.10 3.92
N ASP A 21 -8.81 43.04 3.37
CA ASP A 21 -7.89 42.79 2.25
C ASP A 21 -6.82 41.73 2.59
N LEU A 22 -6.37 41.69 3.86
CA LEU A 22 -5.38 40.70 4.31
C LEU A 22 -5.99 39.31 4.43
N LEU A 23 -7.28 39.18 4.77
CA LEU A 23 -7.92 37.85 4.86
C LEU A 23 -8.10 37.24 3.49
N GLU A 24 -8.45 38.05 2.49
CA GLU A 24 -8.62 37.59 1.12
C GLU A 24 -7.31 37.02 0.57
N ASP A 25 -6.22 37.78 0.69
CA ASP A 25 -4.88 37.34 0.23
C ASP A 25 -4.37 36.12 0.99
N VAL A 26 -4.53 36.10 2.32
CA VAL A 26 -4.09 34.96 3.14
C VAL A 26 -4.92 33.72 2.83
N SER A 27 -6.23 33.85 2.60
CA SER A 27 -7.08 32.72 2.25
C SER A 27 -6.66 32.09 0.91
N LEU A 28 -6.35 32.92 -0.08
CA LEU A 28 -5.84 32.47 -1.38
C LEU A 28 -4.49 31.76 -1.22
N ALA A 29 -3.58 32.34 -0.44
CA ALA A 29 -2.27 31.76 -0.18
C ALA A 29 -2.37 30.40 0.54
N VAL A 30 -3.27 30.28 1.52
CA VAL A 30 -3.52 29.04 2.24
C VAL A 30 -4.09 27.96 1.31
N LEU A 31 -5.04 28.32 0.45
CA LEU A 31 -5.60 27.39 -0.55
C LEU A 31 -4.52 26.90 -1.51
N LEU A 32 -3.70 27.81 -2.05
CA LEU A 32 -2.57 27.46 -2.92
C LEU A 32 -1.58 26.54 -2.20
N ALA A 33 -1.21 26.86 -0.96
CA ALA A 33 -0.32 26.02 -0.16
C ALA A 33 -0.91 24.63 0.09
N ALA A 34 -2.21 24.53 0.38
CA ALA A 34 -2.90 23.25 0.55
C ALA A 34 -2.87 22.40 -0.72
N VAL A 35 -3.11 23.00 -1.88
CA VAL A 35 -3.03 22.31 -3.19
C VAL A 35 -1.62 21.80 -3.46
N ILE A 36 -0.60 22.62 -3.20
CA ILE A 36 0.81 22.24 -3.37
C ILE A 36 1.16 21.09 -2.42
N ALA A 37 0.78 21.19 -1.15
CA ALA A 37 1.02 20.16 -0.15
C ALA A 37 0.36 18.83 -0.57
N ALA A 38 -0.91 18.86 -0.99
CA ALA A 38 -1.62 17.69 -1.48
C ALA A 38 -0.92 17.06 -2.70
N ALA A 39 -0.46 17.88 -3.65
CA ALA A 39 0.28 17.42 -4.82
C ALA A 39 1.62 16.77 -4.45
N LEU A 40 2.34 17.32 -3.47
CA LEU A 40 3.60 16.76 -2.96
C LEU A 40 3.37 15.40 -2.27
N VAL A 41 2.35 15.31 -1.41
CA VAL A 41 1.97 14.05 -0.76
C VAL A 41 1.63 13.00 -1.81
N LEU A 42 0.79 13.35 -2.80
CA LEU A 42 0.41 12.42 -3.86
C LEU A 42 1.62 11.95 -4.68
N ARG A 43 2.54 12.86 -5.02
CA ARG A 43 3.79 12.49 -5.72
C ARG A 43 4.66 11.57 -4.87
N PHE A 44 4.77 11.85 -3.57
CA PHE A 44 5.55 11.02 -2.66
C PHE A 44 4.94 9.63 -2.53
N VAL A 45 3.63 9.54 -2.29
CA VAL A 45 2.89 8.28 -2.23
C VAL A 45 3.06 7.50 -3.53
N ARG A 46 2.95 8.12 -4.69
CA ARG A 46 3.14 7.43 -5.98
C ARG A 46 4.55 6.85 -6.12
N LYS A 47 5.57 7.60 -5.70
CA LYS A 47 6.98 7.15 -5.75
C LYS A 47 7.26 6.01 -4.76
N VAL A 48 6.69 6.08 -3.56
CA VAL A 48 6.87 5.07 -2.51
C VAL A 48 6.04 3.82 -2.80
N ALA A 49 4.79 3.98 -3.25
CA ALA A 49 3.89 2.87 -3.57
C ALA A 49 4.49 1.95 -4.63
N VAL A 50 5.11 2.50 -5.68
CA VAL A 50 5.80 1.69 -6.70
C VAL A 50 6.95 0.90 -6.09
N ARG A 51 7.76 1.53 -5.23
CA ARG A 51 8.88 0.83 -4.56
C ARG A 51 8.38 -0.29 -3.64
N VAL A 52 7.37 -0.01 -2.83
CA VAL A 52 6.75 -0.99 -1.93
C VAL A 52 6.19 -2.15 -2.75
N LEU A 53 5.45 -1.86 -3.82
CA LEU A 53 4.87 -2.87 -4.70
C LEU A 53 5.93 -3.75 -5.37
N VAL A 54 7.04 -3.18 -5.81
CA VAL A 54 8.16 -3.96 -6.37
C VAL A 54 8.80 -4.84 -5.30
N VAL A 55 9.06 -4.31 -4.10
CA VAL A 55 9.65 -5.08 -3.00
C VAL A 55 8.73 -6.23 -2.57
N THR A 56 7.43 -5.97 -2.43
CA THR A 56 6.47 -7.02 -2.05
C THR A 56 6.33 -8.08 -3.14
N ALA A 57 6.31 -7.68 -4.41
CA ALA A 57 6.31 -8.62 -5.54
C ALA A 57 7.56 -9.50 -5.51
N LEU A 58 8.75 -8.93 -5.33
CA LEU A 58 10.00 -9.70 -5.22
C LEU A 58 9.99 -10.66 -4.03
N LEU A 59 9.46 -10.24 -2.88
CA LEU A 59 9.31 -11.11 -1.71
C LEU A 59 8.37 -12.29 -2.00
N ALA A 60 7.22 -12.03 -2.61
CA ALA A 60 6.28 -13.07 -2.99
C ALA A 60 6.90 -14.07 -3.97
N PHE A 61 7.67 -13.57 -4.97
CA PHE A 61 8.43 -14.41 -5.88
C PHE A 61 9.48 -15.25 -5.15
N ALA A 62 10.24 -14.65 -4.23
CA ALA A 62 11.26 -15.37 -3.45
C ALA A 62 10.63 -16.48 -2.61
N ILE A 63 9.49 -16.21 -1.95
CA ILE A 63 8.75 -17.21 -1.18
C ILE A 63 8.23 -18.32 -2.11
N GLY A 64 7.64 -17.98 -3.25
CA GLY A 64 7.16 -18.97 -4.22
C GLY A 64 8.26 -19.87 -4.77
N LEU A 65 9.47 -19.33 -5.01
CA LEU A 65 10.63 -20.12 -5.41
C LEU A 65 11.15 -21.00 -4.26
N TRP A 66 11.08 -20.51 -3.02
CA TRP A 66 11.48 -21.27 -1.85
C TRP A 66 10.56 -22.49 -1.63
N ASP A 67 9.27 -22.31 -1.86
CA ASP A 67 8.29 -23.40 -1.77
C ASP A 67 8.55 -24.48 -2.84
N GLN A 68 8.86 -24.08 -4.08
CA GLN A 68 9.27 -25.03 -5.12
C GLN A 68 10.52 -25.83 -4.71
N ARG A 69 11.50 -25.18 -4.07
CA ARG A 69 12.70 -25.85 -3.57
C ARG A 69 12.37 -26.85 -2.46
N ALA A 70 11.44 -26.53 -1.56
CA ALA A 70 11.02 -27.43 -0.50
C ALA A 70 10.36 -28.70 -1.06
N GLN A 71 9.51 -28.56 -2.08
CA GLN A 71 8.87 -29.69 -2.76
C GLN A 71 9.88 -30.61 -3.47
N LEU A 72 10.97 -30.05 -4.02
CA LEU A 72 12.08 -30.84 -4.59
C LEU A 72 12.82 -31.67 -3.54
N GLN A 73 12.93 -31.16 -2.30
CA GLN A 73 13.63 -31.84 -1.22
C GLN A 73 12.79 -33.01 -0.67
N SER A 74 11.50 -32.80 -0.42
CA SER A 74 10.58 -33.89 -0.03
C SER A 74 10.48 -34.98 -1.10
N CYS A 75 10.72 -34.65 -2.36
CA CYS A 75 10.72 -35.61 -3.47
C CYS A 75 11.82 -36.64 -3.47
N THR A 76 12.97 -36.24 -2.95
CA THR A 76 14.09 -37.14 -2.88
C THR A 76 13.88 -38.16 -1.76
N ASP A 77 13.10 -37.80 -0.74
CA ASP A 77 12.84 -38.61 0.45
C ASP A 77 11.61 -39.52 0.30
N ASP A 78 10.48 -39.02 -0.24
CA ASP A 78 9.21 -39.79 -0.33
C ASP A 78 8.99 -40.49 -1.68
N CYS A 79 9.85 -40.28 -2.68
CA CYS A 79 9.78 -40.86 -4.05
C CYS A 79 8.49 -40.55 -4.85
N GLN A 80 7.60 -39.73 -4.28
CA GLN A 80 6.36 -39.24 -4.87
C GLN A 80 6.21 -37.74 -4.56
N CYS A 81 5.99 -36.91 -5.59
CA CYS A 81 5.70 -35.49 -5.37
C CYS A 81 4.63 -34.96 -6.27
N GLU A 82 4.03 -33.90 -5.77
CA GLU A 82 3.35 -32.92 -6.57
C GLU A 82 4.37 -31.89 -7.07
N LEU A 83 4.64 -31.87 -8.38
CA LEU A 83 5.44 -30.81 -9.02
C LEU A 83 4.45 -29.93 -9.79
N PHE A 84 4.33 -28.66 -9.40
CA PHE A 84 3.41 -27.70 -10.03
C PHE A 84 1.93 -28.15 -10.05
N GLY A 85 1.46 -28.88 -9.02
CA GLY A 85 0.07 -29.36 -8.95
C GLY A 85 -0.19 -30.66 -9.71
N GLN A 86 0.85 -31.32 -10.23
CA GLN A 86 0.74 -32.66 -10.81
C GLN A 86 1.56 -33.66 -10.01
N VAL A 87 0.92 -34.74 -9.58
CA VAL A 87 1.58 -35.85 -8.89
C VAL A 87 2.42 -36.62 -9.91
N VAL A 88 3.74 -36.51 -9.79
CA VAL A 88 4.74 -37.21 -10.60
C VAL A 88 5.41 -38.28 -9.74
N HIS A 89 5.38 -39.52 -10.22
CA HIS A 89 6.02 -40.66 -9.57
C HIS A 89 7.42 -40.86 -10.17
N ILE A 90 8.47 -40.90 -9.35
CA ILE A 90 9.85 -41.04 -9.85
C ILE A 90 10.15 -42.52 -10.09
N PRO A 91 10.39 -42.97 -11.35
CA PRO A 91 10.71 -44.37 -11.59
C PRO A 91 12.09 -44.72 -11.01
N ALA A 92 12.20 -45.89 -10.38
CA ALA A 92 13.42 -46.39 -9.71
C ALA A 92 14.66 -46.52 -10.64
N ASN A 93 14.46 -46.49 -11.96
CA ASN A 93 15.52 -46.36 -12.97
C ASN A 93 16.28 -45.03 -12.87
N LYS A 94 15.59 -43.95 -12.47
CA LYS A 94 16.11 -42.57 -12.48
C LYS A 94 16.64 -42.12 -11.11
N ASN A 95 16.17 -42.72 -10.02
CA ASN A 95 16.71 -42.50 -8.67
C ASN A 95 16.93 -43.85 -7.97
N PRO A 96 18.19 -44.27 -7.73
CA PRO A 96 18.48 -45.52 -7.04
C PRO A 96 18.05 -45.54 -5.56
N LEU A 97 17.81 -44.37 -4.95
CA LEU A 97 17.26 -44.28 -3.59
C LEU A 97 15.80 -44.75 -3.50
N CYS A 98 15.08 -44.73 -4.63
CA CYS A 98 13.68 -45.17 -4.73
C CYS A 98 13.53 -46.65 -5.12
N GLN A 99 14.61 -47.45 -5.06
CA GLN A 99 14.58 -48.87 -5.41
C GLN A 99 14.04 -49.77 -4.29
N GLY A 100 13.78 -49.23 -3.09
CA GLY A 100 13.35 -49.99 -1.91
C GLY A 100 12.17 -49.40 -1.13
N ALA A 101 11.45 -48.44 -1.70
CA ALA A 101 10.21 -47.88 -1.14
C ALA A 101 8.97 -48.64 -1.64
#